data_AF-A0A0S8A3E3-F1
#
_entry.id   AF-A0A0S8A3E3-F1
#
_cell.length_a   1.000
_cell.length_b   1.000
_cell.length_c   1.000
_cell.angle_alpha   90.00
_cell.angle_beta   90.00
_cell.angle_gamma   90.00
#
_symmetry.space_group_name_H-M   'P 1'
#
loop_
_entity.id
_entity.type
_entity.pdbx_description
1 polymer ?
#
loop_
_entity_poly.entity_id
_entity_poly.type
_entity_poly.pdbx_seq_one_letter_code
_entity_poly.pdbx_strand_id
1 'polypeptide(L)'
;MRHLIKQCVDMHGAMSRGNTALLTELCESPSEELWLRAQRIIVCDLPLTTLRSAVNRVTQGRIDIQGSPDEFTLYRALRYAIEKRQRFRANPELPFSEC
;
A
#
# COMPACT_ATOMS: atom_id res chain seq x y z
N MET A 1 -11.69 -4.90 -3.32
CA MET A 1 -10.32 -4.35 -3.46
C MET A 1 -10.09 -3.36 -4.60
N ARG A 2 -10.57 -3.62 -5.83
CA ARG A 2 -10.26 -2.81 -7.04
C ARG A 2 -10.49 -1.29 -6.91
N HIS A 3 -11.48 -0.86 -6.13
CA HIS A 3 -11.74 0.56 -5.88
C HIS A 3 -10.63 1.25 -5.06
N LEU A 4 -9.98 0.54 -4.12
CA LEU A 4 -8.85 1.07 -3.35
C LEU A 4 -7.62 1.20 -4.25
N ILE A 5 -7.33 0.18 -5.05
CA ILE A 5 -6.17 0.17 -5.97
C ILE A 5 -6.22 1.37 -6.92
N LYS A 6 -7.41 1.73 -7.43
CA LYS A 6 -7.59 2.92 -8.30
C LYS A 6 -7.31 4.26 -7.61
N GLN A 7 -7.35 4.32 -6.28
CA GLN A 7 -7.06 5.52 -5.49
C GLN A 7 -5.59 5.58 -5.07
N CYS A 8 -4.89 4.45 -5.09
CA CYS A 8 -3.45 4.41 -4.91
C CYS A 8 -2.74 5.09 -6.07
N VAL A 9 -1.59 5.66 -5.75
CA VAL A 9 -0.78 6.47 -6.68
C VAL A 9 0.68 6.11 -6.52
N ASP A 10 1.42 6.21 -7.62
CA ASP A 10 2.87 6.13 -7.60
C ASP A 10 3.49 7.54 -7.58
N MET A 11 4.83 7.60 -7.58
CA MET A 11 5.58 8.87 -7.55
C MET A 11 5.33 9.79 -8.76
N HIS A 12 4.70 9.31 -9.82
CA HIS A 12 4.38 10.06 -11.03
C HIS A 12 2.87 10.37 -11.14
N GLY A 13 2.07 10.04 -10.12
CA GLY A 13 0.64 10.25 -10.10
C GLY A 13 -0.13 8.95 -10.23
N ALA A 14 -0.89 8.77 -11.32
CA ALA A 14 -1.69 7.56 -11.47
C ALA A 14 -0.82 6.32 -11.61
N MET A 15 -1.16 5.26 -10.87
CA MET A 15 -0.43 4.00 -10.91
C MET A 15 -0.40 3.40 -12.32
N SER A 16 0.77 2.89 -12.72
CA SER A 16 0.91 2.18 -14.00
C SER A 16 -0.06 0.98 -14.14
N ARG A 17 -0.42 0.63 -15.37
CA ARG A 17 -1.30 -0.53 -15.64
C ARG A 17 -0.70 -1.83 -15.11
N GLY A 18 0.62 -2.01 -15.23
CA GLY A 18 1.31 -3.20 -14.73
C GLY A 18 1.24 -3.32 -13.21
N ASN A 19 1.50 -2.23 -12.48
CA ASN A 19 1.40 -2.23 -11.02
C ASN A 19 -0.05 -2.42 -10.56
N THR A 20 -1.01 -1.81 -11.26
CA THR A 20 -2.44 -1.98 -10.99
C THR A 20 -2.88 -3.44 -11.15
N ALA A 21 -2.43 -4.09 -12.22
CA ALA A 21 -2.73 -5.49 -12.49
C ALA A 21 -2.09 -6.40 -11.42
N LEU A 22 -0.81 -6.20 -11.12
CA LEU A 22 -0.09 -6.98 -10.11
C LEU A 22 -0.70 -6.83 -8.70
N LEU A 23 -1.10 -5.62 -8.30
CA LEU A 23 -1.82 -5.43 -7.03
C LEU A 23 -3.19 -6.08 -7.03
N THR A 24 -3.89 -6.05 -8.17
CA THR A 24 -5.21 -6.68 -8.31
C THR A 24 -5.08 -8.19 -8.14
N GLU A 25 -4.13 -8.81 -8.83
CA GLU A 25 -3.84 -10.23 -8.74
C GLU A 25 -3.42 -10.64 -7.32
N LEU A 26 -2.49 -9.90 -6.71
CA LEU A 26 -2.07 -10.13 -5.33
C LEU A 26 -3.24 -10.07 -4.35
N CYS A 27 -4.17 -9.14 -4.54
CA CYS A 27 -5.32 -9.00 -3.63
C CYS A 27 -6.40 -10.05 -3.86
N GLU A 28 -6.55 -10.57 -5.08
CA GLU A 28 -7.53 -11.61 -5.40
C GLU A 28 -7.03 -13.01 -5.02
N SER A 29 -5.72 -13.26 -5.11
CA SER A 29 -5.10 -14.54 -4.74
C SER A 29 -3.71 -14.34 -4.13
N PRO A 30 -3.61 -13.97 -2.84
CA PRO A 30 -2.34 -13.70 -2.20
C PRO A 30 -1.40 -14.91 -2.22
N SER A 31 -0.20 -14.72 -2.77
CA SER A 31 0.85 -15.74 -2.83
C SER A 31 2.21 -15.13 -2.55
N GLU A 32 3.15 -15.94 -2.05
CA GLU A 32 4.49 -15.45 -1.72
C GLU A 32 5.20 -14.87 -2.95
N GLU A 33 5.05 -15.50 -4.12
CA GLU A 33 5.61 -15.00 -5.37
C GLU A 33 5.05 -13.62 -5.74
N LEU A 34 3.72 -13.46 -5.70
CA LEU A 34 3.06 -12.18 -5.99
C LEU A 34 3.47 -11.12 -4.98
N TRP A 35 3.58 -11.48 -3.71
CA TRP A 35 4.03 -10.58 -2.66
C TRP A 35 5.46 -10.11 -2.91
N LEU A 36 6.37 -11.02 -3.25
CA LEU A 36 7.77 -10.68 -3.52
C LEU A 36 7.92 -9.69 -4.68
N ARG A 37 7.06 -9.80 -5.69
CA ARG A 37 7.01 -8.89 -6.84
C ARG A 37 6.37 -7.54 -6.50
N ALA A 38 5.32 -7.54 -5.68
CA ALA A 38 4.49 -6.35 -5.43
C ALA A 38 4.94 -5.50 -4.23
N GLN A 39 5.65 -6.06 -3.25
CA GLN A 39 6.00 -5.43 -1.97
C GLN A 39 6.69 -4.04 -2.10
N ARG A 40 7.39 -3.81 -3.22
CA ARG A 40 8.15 -2.57 -3.51
C ARG A 40 7.33 -1.53 -4.27
N ILE A 41 6.10 -1.86 -4.69
CA ILE A 41 5.22 -0.91 -5.38
C ILE A 41 4.92 0.26 -4.44
N ILE A 42 5.10 1.46 -4.95
CA ILE A 42 4.66 2.69 -4.29
C ILE A 42 3.14 2.77 -4.42
N VAL A 43 2.45 2.85 -3.28
CA VAL A 43 0.98 2.93 -3.20
C VAL A 43 0.49 4.30 -2.70
N CYS A 44 1.42 5.15 -2.25
CA CYS A 44 1.19 6.56 -1.94
C CYS A 44 2.45 7.37 -2.25
N ASP A 45 2.28 8.51 -2.93
CA ASP A 45 3.33 9.47 -3.29
C ASP A 45 3.74 10.37 -2.11
N LEU A 46 2.76 10.78 -1.29
CA LEU A 46 2.92 11.79 -0.25
C LEU A 46 2.16 11.40 1.03
N PRO A 47 2.86 11.01 2.11
CA PRO A 47 4.30 10.69 2.13
C PRO A 47 4.59 9.38 1.38
N LEU A 48 5.79 9.29 0.80
CA LEU A 48 6.22 8.15 -0.01
C LEU A 48 6.07 6.83 0.78
N THR A 49 5.13 6.00 0.35
CA THR A 49 4.78 4.76 1.06
C THR A 49 4.74 3.60 0.07
N THR A 50 5.57 2.58 0.33
CA THR A 50 5.52 1.30 -0.40
C THR A 50 4.43 0.39 0.19
N LEU A 51 4.01 -0.62 -0.57
CA LEU A 51 3.09 -1.64 -0.08
C LEU A 51 3.62 -2.33 1.18
N ARG A 52 4.91 -2.69 1.22
CA ARG A 52 5.57 -3.24 2.42
C ARG A 52 5.48 -2.28 3.61
N SER A 53 5.76 -1.00 3.42
CA SER A 53 5.68 -0.01 4.50
C SER A 53 4.25 0.11 5.04
N ALA A 54 3.25 0.08 4.15
CA ALA A 54 1.85 0.13 4.54
C ALA A 54 1.43 -1.12 5.34
N VAL A 55 1.81 -2.32 4.87
CA VAL A 55 1.59 -3.59 5.57
C VAL A 55 2.24 -3.55 6.95
N ASN A 56 3.53 -3.20 7.03
CA ASN A 56 4.25 -3.11 8.30
C ASN A 56 3.58 -2.14 9.28
N ARG A 57 3.00 -1.03 8.79
CA ARG A 57 2.30 -0.09 9.66
C ARG A 57 1.02 -0.68 10.25
N VAL A 58 0.18 -1.29 9.42
CA VAL A 58 -1.13 -1.79 9.87
C VAL A 58 -1.01 -3.04 10.75
N THR A 59 0.17 -3.67 10.73
CA THR A 59 0.52 -4.83 11.55
C THR A 59 1.45 -4.47 12.71
N GLN A 60 1.73 -3.18 12.89
CA GLN A 60 2.58 -2.63 13.97
C GLN A 60 3.98 -3.25 14.03
N GLY A 61 4.54 -3.59 12.86
CA GLY A 61 5.87 -4.21 12.78
C GLY A 61 5.95 -5.61 13.36
N ARG A 62 4.84 -6.23 13.78
CA ARG A 62 4.79 -7.58 14.35
C ARG A 62 4.92 -8.68 13.30
N ILE A 63 5.54 -8.36 12.16
CA ILE A 63 5.47 -9.15 10.96
C ILE A 63 6.88 -9.50 10.50
N ASP A 64 7.38 -10.55 11.14
CA ASP A 64 8.12 -11.61 10.46
C ASP A 64 7.13 -12.44 9.62
N ILE A 65 6.43 -11.86 8.62
CA ILE A 65 5.66 -12.72 7.70
C ILE A 65 6.70 -13.45 6.84
N GLN A 66 7.10 -14.62 7.28
CA GLN A 66 7.49 -15.70 6.37
C GLN A 66 6.24 -16.00 5.51
N GLY A 67 6.13 -15.38 4.34
CA GLY A 67 5.00 -15.56 3.41
C GLY A 67 4.33 -14.27 2.91
N SER A 68 3.22 -14.44 2.19
CA SER A 68 2.37 -13.34 1.70
C SER A 68 1.42 -12.85 2.79
N PRO A 69 1.18 -11.52 2.90
CA PRO A 69 0.06 -11.01 3.70
C PRO A 69 -1.27 -11.58 3.20
N ASP A 70 -2.21 -11.81 4.12
CA ASP A 70 -3.58 -12.18 3.77
C ASP A 70 -4.34 -11.01 3.12
N GLU A 71 -5.47 -11.33 2.48
CA GLU A 71 -6.32 -10.35 1.79
C GLU A 71 -6.76 -9.20 2.72
N PHE A 72 -7.08 -9.50 3.98
CA PHE A 72 -7.54 -8.50 4.94
C PHE A 72 -6.42 -7.52 5.32
N THR A 73 -5.20 -8.01 5.44
CA THR A 73 -4.01 -7.21 5.70
C THR A 73 -3.68 -6.31 4.52
N LEU A 74 -3.77 -6.83 3.29
CA LEU A 74 -3.63 -6.04 2.06
C LEU A 74 -4.70 -4.95 1.96
N TYR A 75 -5.96 -5.28 2.26
CA TYR A 75 -7.05 -4.30 2.34
C TYR A 75 -6.72 -3.16 3.31
N ARG A 76 -6.32 -3.50 4.53
CA ARG A 76 -5.97 -2.50 5.56
C ARG A 76 -4.78 -1.65 5.14
N ALA A 77 -3.77 -2.25 4.51
CA ALA A 77 -2.57 -1.54 4.04
C ALA A 77 -2.90 -0.51 2.95
N LEU A 78 -3.67 -0.91 1.93
CA LEU A 78 -4.09 -0.01 0.85
C LEU A 78 -4.97 1.13 1.40
N ARG A 79 -5.91 0.81 2.28
CA ARG A 79 -6.76 1.81 2.93
C ARG A 79 -5.95 2.81 3.76
N TYR A 80 -4.99 2.33 4.54
CA TYR A 80 -4.06 3.17 5.30
C TYR A 80 -3.30 4.12 4.38
N ALA A 81 -2.77 3.65 3.25
CA ALA A 81 -2.03 4.50 2.31
C ALA A 81 -2.90 5.64 1.75
N ILE A 82 -4.17 5.36 1.43
CA ILE A 82 -5.13 6.36 0.93
C ILE A 82 -5.48 7.38 2.01
N GLU A 83 -5.84 6.91 3.21
CA GLU A 83 -6.18 7.78 4.35
C GLU A 83 -4.99 8.66 4.74
N LYS A 84 -3.77 8.10 4.73
CA LYS A 84 -2.54 8.84 5.01
C LYS A 84 -2.33 9.98 4.03
N ARG A 85 -2.52 9.72 2.73
CA ARG A 85 -2.41 10.75 1.69
C ARG A 85 -3.41 11.88 1.88
N GLN A 86 -4.65 11.52 2.21
CA GLN A 86 -5.73 12.50 2.44
C GLN A 86 -5.41 13.39 3.63
N ARG A 87 -4.91 12.81 4.73
CA ARG A 87 -4.48 13.57 5.92
C ARG A 87 -3.33 14.51 5.61
N PHE A 88 -2.31 14.03 4.90
CA PHE A 88 -1.16 14.86 4.52
C PHE A 88 -1.54 16.01 3.59
N ARG A 89 -2.48 15.78 2.66
CA ARG A 89 -3.01 16.83 1.79
C ARG A 89 -3.88 17.84 2.53
N ALA A 90 -4.65 17.40 3.51
CA ALA A 90 -5.46 18.29 4.34
C ALA A 90 -4.60 19.14 5.27
N ASN A 91 -3.51 18.59 5.80
CA ASN A 91 -2.63 19.23 6.77
C ASN A 91 -1.14 19.00 6.39
N PRO A 92 -0.58 19.79 5.46
CA PRO A 92 0.80 19.61 4.98
C PRO A 92 1.89 19.88 6.03
N GLU A 93 1.53 20.60 7.11
CA GLU A 93 2.43 20.97 8.21
C GLU A 93 2.58 19.86 9.25
N LEU A 94 1.80 18.75 9.14
CA LEU A 94 1.92 17.63 10.07
C LEU A 94 3.29 16.95 9.93
N PRO A 95 3.99 16.68 11.05
CA PRO A 95 5.24 15.95 11.01
C PRO A 95 5.06 14.59 10.35
N PHE A 96 6.04 14.18 9.53
CA PHE A 96 6.04 12.86 8.87
C PHE A 96 5.88 11.68 9.86
N SER A 97 6.23 11.89 11.13
CA SER A 97 6.11 10.91 12.22
C SER A 97 4.70 10.73 12.79
N GLU A 98 3.78 11.67 12.55
CA GLU A 98 2.44 11.68 13.16
C GLU A 98 1.32 11.22 12.21
N CYS A 99 1.67 10.91 10.96
CA CYS A 99 0.73 10.43 9.94
C CYS A 99 0.63 8.88 9.86
#